data_AF-A0A525D9N2-F1
#
_entry.id   AF-A0A525D9N2-F1
#
_cell.length_a   1.000
_cell.length_b   1.000
_cell.length_c   1.000
_cell.angle_alpha   90.00
_cell.angle_beta   90.00
_cell.angle_gamma   90.00
#
_symmetry.space_group_name_H-M   'P 1'
#
loop_
_entity.id
_entity.type
_entity.pdbx_description
1 polymer ?
#
loop_
_entity_poly.entity_id
_entity_poly.type
_entity_poly.pdbx_seq_one_letter_code
_entity_poly.pdbx_strand_id
1 'polypeptide(L)'
;MKPTNSTKLILLVSLTLLMVFVAASIASAKTYTRSCGAKYTVSPSSFRGTSWSFSFTGKGKIGYYNPNKARERARRNIDECIDTHWARRTATGRPAECSQSNLIYNYPVGSMIVDLSTNICRLNPGHDTIRVNIGVLYSGKAGCTLSNNSWQRNVVRNFQVHCPTQTPLY
;
A
#
# COMPACT_ATOMS: atom_id res chain seq x y z
N MET A 1 -24.24 -18.87 -61.60
CA MET A 1 -25.08 -17.67 -61.34
C MET A 1 -24.18 -16.55 -60.83
N LYS A 2 -24.16 -15.40 -61.51
CA LYS A 2 -23.33 -14.24 -61.14
C LYS A 2 -24.09 -13.43 -60.06
N PRO A 3 -23.52 -13.18 -58.87
CA PRO A 3 -24.18 -12.35 -57.87
C PRO A 3 -24.39 -10.94 -58.43
N THR A 4 -25.62 -10.44 -58.35
CA THR A 4 -26.01 -9.09 -58.76
C THR A 4 -25.43 -8.06 -57.80
N ASN A 5 -25.17 -6.83 -58.27
CA ASN A 5 -24.53 -5.79 -57.45
C ASN A 5 -25.24 -5.51 -56.12
N SER A 6 -26.55 -5.74 -56.03
CA SER A 6 -27.33 -5.60 -54.80
C SER A 6 -26.97 -6.62 -53.71
N THR A 7 -26.57 -7.85 -54.07
CA THR A 7 -26.18 -8.86 -53.06
C THR A 7 -24.87 -8.50 -52.37
N LYS A 8 -23.94 -7.86 -53.08
CA LYS A 8 -22.68 -7.37 -52.51
C LYS A 8 -22.88 -6.20 -51.56
N LEU A 9 -23.81 -5.30 -51.87
CA LEU A 9 -24.11 -4.14 -51.04
C LEU A 9 -24.76 -4.55 -49.70
N ILE A 10 -25.71 -5.49 -49.75
CA ILE A 10 -26.37 -6.02 -48.55
C ILE A 10 -25.36 -6.74 -47.64
N LEU A 11 -24.45 -7.55 -48.20
CA LEU A 11 -23.40 -8.21 -47.45
C LEU A 11 -22.43 -7.22 -46.79
N LEU A 12 -22.03 -6.17 -47.50
CA LEU A 12 -21.16 -5.12 -46.98
C LEU A 12 -21.81 -4.37 -45.81
N VAL A 13 -23.07 -3.94 -45.96
CA VAL A 13 -23.83 -3.25 -44.90
C VAL A 13 -24.04 -4.14 -43.68
N SER A 14 -24.30 -5.44 -43.90
CA SER A 14 -24.51 -6.40 -42.79
C SER A 14 -23.22 -6.64 -42.01
N LEU A 15 -22.08 -6.71 -42.70
CA LEU A 15 -20.77 -6.92 -42.08
C LEU A 15 -20.32 -5.69 -41.29
N THR A 16 -20.54 -4.47 -41.79
CA THR A 16 -20.25 -3.24 -41.03
C THR A 16 -21.17 -3.10 -39.83
N LEU A 17 -22.46 -3.41 -39.94
CA LEU A 17 -23.39 -3.36 -38.80
C LEU A 17 -22.97 -4.35 -37.69
N LEU A 18 -22.52 -5.55 -38.07
CA LEU A 18 -22.01 -6.56 -37.14
C LEU A 18 -20.74 -6.07 -36.42
N MET A 19 -19.79 -5.47 -37.14
CA MET A 19 -18.57 -4.94 -36.52
C MET A 19 -18.84 -3.78 -35.55
N VAL A 20 -19.81 -2.91 -35.84
CA VAL A 20 -20.21 -1.80 -34.95
C VAL A 20 -20.83 -2.34 -33.65
N PHE A 21 -21.61 -3.43 -33.72
CA PHE A 21 -22.17 -4.09 -32.52
C PHE A 21 -21.10 -4.78 -31.65
N VAL A 22 -20.07 -5.37 -32.27
CA VAL A 22 -18.96 -6.00 -31.52
C VAL A 22 -18.08 -4.94 -30.82
N ALA A 23 -17.86 -3.78 -31.46
CA ALA A 23 -17.13 -2.67 -30.83
C ALA A 23 -17.89 -2.04 -29.65
N ALA A 24 -19.22 -2.03 -29.67
CA ALA A 24 -20.06 -1.50 -28.59
C ALA A 24 -20.16 -2.45 -27.37
N SER A 25 -19.79 -3.73 -27.53
CA SER A 25 -19.92 -4.77 -26.49
C SER A 25 -18.61 -5.07 -25.75
N ILE A 26 -17.58 -4.21 -25.91
CA ILE A 26 -16.44 -4.16 -25.00
C ILE A 26 -16.92 -3.55 -23.66
N ALA A 27 -17.70 -4.34 -22.92
CA ALA A 27 -18.20 -3.98 -21.60
C ALA A 27 -16.99 -3.62 -20.73
N SER A 28 -16.90 -2.36 -20.29
CA SER A 28 -15.84 -1.95 -19.37
C SER A 28 -15.90 -2.88 -18.16
N ALA A 29 -14.85 -3.68 -17.95
CA ALA A 29 -14.82 -4.60 -16.83
C ALA A 29 -14.98 -3.78 -15.54
N LYS A 30 -16.10 -3.98 -14.82
CA LYS A 30 -16.45 -3.15 -13.67
C LYS A 30 -15.31 -3.25 -12.65
N THR A 31 -14.59 -2.16 -12.50
CA THR A 31 -13.51 -2.10 -11.53
C THR A 31 -14.08 -2.34 -10.13
N TYR A 32 -13.50 -3.28 -9.40
CA TYR A 32 -13.80 -3.54 -8.01
C TYR A 32 -12.63 -3.11 -7.12
N THR A 33 -12.91 -2.24 -6.14
CA THR A 33 -11.89 -1.68 -5.23
C THR A 33 -12.22 -2.01 -3.78
N ARG A 34 -11.23 -2.46 -3.01
CA ARG A 34 -11.33 -2.69 -1.56
C ARG A 34 -10.08 -2.19 -0.85
N SER A 35 -10.15 -2.04 0.46
CA SER A 35 -9.09 -1.49 1.31
C SER A 35 -8.67 -2.45 2.42
N CYS A 36 -7.45 -2.24 2.91
CA CYS A 36 -6.93 -2.79 4.15
C CYS A 36 -6.31 -1.67 4.99
N GLY A 37 -6.44 -1.76 6.31
CA GLY A 37 -5.75 -0.88 7.25
C GLY A 37 -4.40 -1.47 7.65
N ALA A 38 -3.46 -0.60 8.00
CA ALA A 38 -2.18 -0.98 8.58
C ALA A 38 -1.82 -0.03 9.72
N LYS A 39 -1.30 -0.60 10.82
CA LYS A 39 -0.70 0.15 11.93
C LYS A 39 0.79 -0.17 11.99
N TYR A 40 1.63 0.80 11.66
CA TYR A 40 3.08 0.73 11.78
C TYR A 40 3.48 1.05 13.21
N THR A 41 4.33 0.24 13.82
CA THR A 41 4.77 0.40 15.22
C THR A 41 6.28 0.25 15.32
N VAL A 42 6.90 1.18 16.03
CA VAL A 42 8.31 1.18 16.40
C VAL A 42 8.39 1.09 17.92
N SER A 43 8.93 0.00 18.44
CA SER A 43 8.97 -0.31 19.87
C SER A 43 10.41 -0.45 20.36
N PRO A 44 10.80 0.21 21.47
CA PRO A 44 12.09 -0.03 22.10
C PRO A 44 12.26 -1.51 22.47
N SER A 45 13.43 -2.07 22.17
CA SER A 45 13.81 -3.45 22.51
C SER A 45 14.97 -3.52 23.50
N SER A 46 15.74 -2.44 23.67
CA SER A 46 16.83 -2.34 24.65
C SER A 46 16.38 -2.03 26.07
N PHE A 47 15.15 -1.53 26.26
CA PHE A 47 14.57 -1.21 27.56
C PHE A 47 13.04 -1.14 27.44
N ARG A 48 12.35 -1.00 28.56
CA ARG A 48 10.89 -0.81 28.59
C ARG A 48 10.56 0.66 28.35
N GLY A 49 10.24 1.02 27.12
CA GLY A 49 9.94 2.39 26.71
C GLY A 49 8.61 2.56 25.98
N THR A 50 8.31 3.79 25.60
CA THR A 50 7.11 4.16 24.84
C THR A 50 7.32 3.89 23.35
N SER A 51 6.35 3.22 22.73
CA SER A 51 6.38 2.93 21.29
C SER A 51 5.81 4.10 20.48
N TRP A 52 6.39 4.36 19.31
CA TRP A 52 5.80 5.24 18.31
C TRP A 52 4.94 4.40 17.35
N SER A 53 3.74 4.87 17.01
CA SER A 53 2.91 4.17 16.03
C SER A 53 2.04 5.13 15.22
N PHE A 54 1.70 4.73 14.00
CA PHE A 54 0.78 5.45 13.13
C PHE A 54 -0.01 4.48 12.26
N SER A 55 -1.18 4.93 11.80
CA SER A 55 -2.08 4.13 10.95
C SER A 55 -2.17 4.72 9.56
N PHE A 56 -2.26 3.85 8.55
CA PHE A 56 -2.46 4.23 7.15
C PHE A 56 -3.29 3.17 6.43
N THR A 57 -3.69 3.45 5.19
CA THR A 57 -4.59 2.58 4.42
C THR A 57 -4.05 2.31 3.04
N GLY A 58 -4.11 1.06 2.60
CA GLY A 58 -3.93 0.69 1.19
C GLY A 58 -5.24 0.31 0.53
N LYS A 59 -5.35 0.57 -0.77
CA LYS A 59 -6.45 0.08 -1.61
C LYS A 59 -5.91 -0.83 -2.72
N GLY A 60 -6.75 -1.76 -3.16
CA GLY A 60 -6.45 -2.69 -4.23
C GLY A 60 -7.60 -2.74 -5.23
N LYS A 61 -7.23 -2.73 -6.51
CA LYS A 61 -8.14 -2.63 -7.66
C LYS A 61 -8.04 -3.91 -8.49
N ILE A 62 -9.19 -4.46 -8.91
CA ILE A 62 -9.27 -5.60 -9.85
C ILE A 62 -10.39 -5.38 -10.88
N GLY A 63 -10.34 -6.06 -12.02
CA GLY A 63 -11.30 -5.91 -13.12
C GLY A 63 -12.56 -6.79 -13.04
N TYR A 64 -12.78 -7.50 -11.94
CA TYR A 64 -13.90 -8.43 -11.78
C TYR A 64 -14.38 -8.46 -10.32
N TYR A 65 -15.58 -8.98 -10.07
CA TYR A 65 -16.12 -9.05 -8.71
C TYR A 65 -15.44 -10.14 -7.88
N ASN A 66 -14.39 -9.78 -7.15
CA ASN A 66 -13.78 -10.64 -6.12
C ASN A 66 -13.25 -9.78 -4.95
N PRO A 67 -14.03 -9.63 -3.87
CA PRO A 67 -13.67 -8.71 -2.79
C PRO A 67 -12.40 -9.10 -2.03
N ASN A 68 -12.15 -10.39 -1.86
CA ASN A 68 -10.98 -10.88 -1.15
C ASN A 68 -9.72 -10.64 -1.98
N LYS A 69 -9.78 -10.88 -3.31
CA LYS A 69 -8.65 -10.59 -4.21
C LYS A 69 -8.28 -9.11 -4.25
N ALA A 70 -9.28 -8.23 -4.24
CA ALA A 70 -9.06 -6.79 -4.15
C ALA A 70 -8.36 -6.40 -2.82
N ARG A 71 -8.72 -7.02 -1.70
CA ARG A 71 -8.06 -6.82 -0.40
C ARG A 71 -6.64 -7.40 -0.36
N GLU A 72 -6.41 -8.57 -0.95
CA GLU A 72 -5.06 -9.12 -1.10
C GLU A 72 -4.15 -8.17 -1.90
N ARG A 73 -4.70 -7.52 -2.95
CA ARG A 73 -3.97 -6.48 -3.67
C ARG A 73 -3.71 -5.25 -2.79
N ALA A 74 -4.70 -4.81 -2.01
CA ALA A 74 -4.54 -3.70 -1.08
C ALA A 74 -3.43 -3.97 -0.06
N ARG A 75 -3.39 -5.17 0.53
CA ARG A 75 -2.32 -5.60 1.44
C ARG A 75 -0.96 -5.61 0.74
N ARG A 76 -0.87 -6.14 -0.48
CA ARG A 76 0.39 -6.13 -1.26
C ARG A 76 0.92 -4.72 -1.52
N ASN A 77 0.05 -3.77 -1.87
CA ASN A 77 0.48 -2.38 -2.03
C ASN A 77 1.02 -1.79 -0.71
N ILE A 78 0.42 -2.15 0.44
CA ILE A 78 0.94 -1.76 1.77
C ILE A 78 2.32 -2.37 2.00
N ASP A 79 2.46 -3.68 1.77
CA ASP A 79 3.74 -4.40 1.90
C ASP A 79 4.83 -3.74 1.03
N GLU A 80 4.53 -3.46 -0.23
CA GLU A 80 5.42 -2.81 -1.20
C GLU A 80 5.88 -1.41 -0.73
N CYS A 81 4.96 -0.59 -0.21
CA CYS A 81 5.30 0.70 0.37
C CYS A 81 6.27 0.55 1.56
N ILE A 82 5.95 -0.32 2.53
CA ILE A 82 6.79 -0.52 3.72
C ILE A 82 8.17 -1.03 3.34
N ASP A 83 8.24 -2.04 2.47
CA ASP A 83 9.48 -2.69 2.09
C ASP A 83 10.37 -1.75 1.30
N THR A 84 9.79 -0.99 0.37
CA THR A 84 10.53 -0.02 -0.43
C THR A 84 11.03 1.13 0.43
N HIS A 85 10.21 1.65 1.34
CA HIS A 85 10.62 2.75 2.21
C HIS A 85 11.72 2.31 3.19
N TRP A 86 11.62 1.09 3.72
CA TRP A 86 12.66 0.53 4.58
C TRP A 86 13.96 0.21 3.83
N ALA A 87 13.86 -0.35 2.63
CA ALA A 87 15.02 -0.56 1.76
C ALA A 87 15.74 0.76 1.44
N ARG A 88 14.97 1.83 1.22
CA ARG A 88 15.47 3.19 0.97
C ARG A 88 15.49 4.08 2.22
N ARG A 89 15.64 3.50 3.41
CA ARG A 89 15.48 4.21 4.69
C ARG A 89 16.39 5.44 4.86
N THR A 90 17.56 5.44 4.22
CA THR A 90 18.52 6.55 4.26
C THR A 90 18.18 7.69 3.28
N ALA A 91 17.17 7.52 2.41
CA ALA A 91 16.72 8.57 1.52
C ALA A 91 15.97 9.67 2.28
N THR A 92 16.00 10.88 1.72
CA THR A 92 15.42 12.10 2.32
C THR A 92 13.91 12.22 2.13
N GLY A 93 13.25 11.26 1.49
CA GLY A 93 11.84 11.39 1.16
C GLY A 93 11.11 10.08 0.94
N ARG A 94 9.78 10.22 0.96
CA ARG A 94 8.83 9.12 0.84
C ARG A 94 8.90 8.53 -0.58
N PRO A 95 9.00 7.21 -0.73
CA PRO A 95 9.03 6.58 -2.05
C PRO A 95 7.65 6.67 -2.73
N ALA A 96 7.63 6.58 -4.06
CA ALA A 96 6.41 6.72 -4.86
C ALA A 96 5.38 5.62 -4.53
N GLU A 97 5.86 4.46 -4.09
CA GLU A 97 5.08 3.29 -3.67
C GLU A 97 4.18 3.61 -2.46
N CYS A 98 4.56 4.59 -1.64
CA CYS A 98 3.80 5.05 -0.48
C CYS A 98 2.89 6.26 -0.77
N SER A 99 2.64 6.57 -2.04
CA SER A 99 1.80 7.68 -2.47
C SER A 99 0.36 7.27 -2.78
N GLN A 100 -0.53 8.25 -2.89
CA GLN A 100 -1.92 8.03 -3.27
C GLN A 100 -2.07 7.51 -4.71
N SER A 101 -1.14 7.84 -5.62
CA SER A 101 -1.15 7.27 -6.98
C SER A 101 -0.85 5.77 -6.97
N ASN A 102 -0.12 5.27 -5.97
CA ASN A 102 0.05 3.84 -5.72
C ASN A 102 -1.01 3.26 -4.74
N LEU A 103 -2.12 3.98 -4.56
CA LEU A 103 -3.25 3.59 -3.71
C LEU A 103 -2.91 3.46 -2.22
N ILE A 104 -1.91 4.20 -1.74
CA ILE A 104 -1.55 4.33 -0.33
C ILE A 104 -2.01 5.70 0.19
N TYR A 105 -2.77 5.70 1.28
CA TYR A 105 -3.42 6.87 1.84
C TYR A 105 -3.00 7.09 3.30
N ASN A 106 -2.82 8.36 3.66
CA ASN A 106 -2.48 8.82 5.01
C ASN A 106 -1.18 8.23 5.56
N TYR A 107 -0.22 7.87 4.70
CA TYR A 107 1.10 7.46 5.12
C TYR A 107 1.94 8.70 5.45
N PRO A 108 2.26 8.96 6.73
CA PRO A 108 2.76 10.26 7.18
C PRO A 108 4.29 10.38 7.12
N VAL A 109 5.01 9.28 6.89
CA VAL A 109 6.47 9.26 6.99
C VAL A 109 7.08 9.83 5.72
N GLY A 110 7.85 10.90 5.89
CA GLY A 110 8.66 11.55 4.86
C GLY A 110 9.99 10.86 4.72
N SER A 111 10.93 11.12 5.64
CA SER A 111 12.22 10.41 5.70
C SER A 111 12.20 9.39 6.82
N MET A 112 12.32 8.11 6.48
CA MET A 112 12.21 7.01 7.44
C MET A 112 13.13 7.18 8.65
N ILE A 113 14.43 7.42 8.45
CA ILE A 113 15.38 7.51 9.57
C ILE A 113 15.17 8.77 10.40
N VAL A 114 14.88 9.91 9.77
CA VAL A 114 14.63 11.18 10.48
C VAL A 114 13.38 11.07 11.32
N ASP A 115 12.24 10.69 10.73
CA ASP A 115 10.97 10.61 11.45
C ASP A 115 11.03 9.57 12.57
N LEU A 116 11.69 8.43 12.32
CA LEU A 116 11.87 7.39 13.32
C LEU A 116 12.72 7.89 14.49
N SER A 117 13.88 8.49 14.22
CA SER A 117 14.76 9.04 15.27
C SER A 117 14.04 10.13 16.06
N THR A 118 13.47 11.14 15.39
CA THR A 118 12.76 12.24 16.03
C THR A 118 11.63 11.74 16.93
N ASN A 119 10.78 10.82 16.44
CA ASN A 119 9.63 10.39 17.24
C ASN A 119 10.01 9.44 18.36
N ILE A 120 10.89 8.46 18.12
CA ILE A 120 11.22 7.48 19.17
C ILE A 120 12.06 8.11 20.29
N CYS A 121 12.99 9.01 19.94
CA CYS A 121 13.84 9.67 20.93
C CYS A 121 13.06 10.71 21.73
N ARG A 122 12.12 11.44 21.10
CA ARG A 122 11.21 12.35 21.83
C ARG A 122 10.34 11.61 22.85
N LEU A 123 9.91 10.39 22.54
CA LEU A 123 9.08 9.57 23.42
C LEU A 123 9.87 8.87 24.53
N ASN A 124 11.19 8.81 24.42
CA ASN A 124 12.08 8.10 25.34
C ASN A 124 13.33 8.95 25.64
N PRO A 125 13.16 10.08 26.37
CA PRO A 125 14.28 10.98 26.69
C PRO A 125 15.32 10.30 27.60
N GLY A 126 16.54 10.83 27.60
CA GLY A 126 17.64 10.32 28.43
C GLY A 126 18.40 9.13 27.84
N HIS A 127 18.13 8.76 26.59
CA HIS A 127 18.81 7.68 25.88
C HIS A 127 19.51 8.20 24.63
N ASP A 128 20.84 8.08 24.56
CA ASP A 128 21.60 8.46 23.35
C ASP A 128 21.42 7.45 22.22
N THR A 129 21.14 6.20 22.56
CA THR A 129 20.96 5.11 21.60
C THR A 129 19.85 4.19 22.05
N ILE A 130 18.94 3.87 21.14
CA ILE A 130 17.77 3.00 21.37
C ILE A 130 17.79 1.88 20.33
N ARG A 131 17.75 0.61 20.77
CA ARG A 131 17.43 -0.49 19.85
C ARG A 131 15.92 -0.60 19.72
N VAL A 132 15.42 -0.75 18.50
CA VAL A 132 13.99 -0.83 18.20
C VAL A 132 13.63 -2.06 17.38
N ASN A 133 12.43 -2.57 17.62
CA ASN A 133 11.74 -3.47 16.73
C ASN A 133 10.69 -2.69 15.94
N ILE A 134 10.56 -3.00 14.66
CA ILE A 134 9.57 -2.38 13.79
C ILE A 134 8.63 -3.46 13.28
N GLY A 135 7.34 -3.23 13.45
CA GLY A 135 6.30 -4.15 13.00
C GLY A 135 5.12 -3.43 12.37
N VAL A 136 4.34 -4.18 11.61
CA VAL A 136 3.10 -3.72 10.99
C VAL A 136 1.99 -4.69 11.32
N LEU A 137 0.90 -4.15 11.85
CA LEU A 137 -0.34 -4.88 12.10
C LEU A 137 -1.34 -4.54 10.99
N TYR A 138 -1.74 -5.55 10.23
CA TYR A 138 -2.77 -5.44 9.20
C TYR A 138 -4.15 -5.64 9.82
N SER A 139 -5.13 -4.85 9.37
CA SER A 139 -6.52 -4.94 9.80
C SER A 139 -7.48 -4.91 8.60
N GLY A 140 -8.60 -5.63 8.74
CA GLY A 140 -9.64 -5.67 7.72
C GLY A 140 -10.34 -7.03 7.66
N LYS A 141 -11.16 -7.22 6.61
CA LYS A 141 -11.85 -8.48 6.34
C LYS A 141 -10.93 -9.50 5.64
N ALA A 142 -11.42 -10.72 5.44
CA ALA A 142 -10.77 -11.76 4.64
C ALA A 142 -10.14 -11.19 3.36
N GLY A 143 -8.88 -11.54 3.10
CA GLY A 143 -8.02 -10.98 2.05
C GLY A 143 -7.06 -9.89 2.55
N CYS A 144 -7.40 -9.16 3.62
CA CYS A 144 -6.44 -8.33 4.36
C CYS A 144 -5.64 -9.14 5.37
N THR A 145 -6.22 -10.22 5.89
CA THR A 145 -5.66 -11.07 6.95
C THR A 145 -5.86 -12.54 6.60
N LEU A 146 -4.96 -13.41 7.05
CA LEU A 146 -4.93 -14.82 6.67
C LEU A 146 -6.01 -15.67 7.37
N SER A 147 -6.47 -15.32 8.58
CA SER A 147 -7.53 -16.08 9.27
C SER A 147 -8.12 -15.38 10.50
N ASN A 148 -7.35 -14.61 11.28
CA ASN A 148 -7.77 -14.14 12.61
C ASN A 148 -8.02 -12.62 12.71
N ASN A 149 -8.51 -11.98 11.65
CA ASN A 149 -8.82 -10.53 11.56
C ASN A 149 -7.66 -9.55 11.86
N SER A 150 -6.49 -10.06 12.23
CA SER A 150 -5.24 -9.31 12.31
C SER A 150 -4.07 -10.20 11.93
N TRP A 151 -3.09 -9.63 11.22
CA TRP A 151 -1.82 -10.29 10.91
C TRP A 151 -0.71 -9.31 11.25
N GLN A 152 0.30 -9.76 12.01
CA GLN A 152 1.45 -8.93 12.34
C GLN A 152 2.67 -9.43 11.57
N ARG A 153 3.37 -8.47 10.95
CA ARG A 153 4.64 -8.70 10.26
C ARG A 153 5.73 -7.91 10.97
N ASN A 154 6.89 -8.54 11.16
CA ASN A 154 8.10 -7.83 11.59
C ASN A 154 8.83 -7.30 10.36
N VAL A 155 9.14 -6.00 10.35
CA VAL A 155 9.90 -5.34 9.29
C VAL A 155 11.39 -5.43 9.58
N VAL A 156 11.79 -5.07 10.81
CA VAL A 156 13.16 -5.22 11.30
C VAL A 156 13.16 -5.47 12.80
N ARG A 157 14.23 -6.10 13.30
CA ARG A 157 14.46 -6.33 14.72
C ARG A 157 15.77 -5.70 15.17
N ASN A 158 15.79 -5.20 16.40
CA ASN A 158 16.97 -4.64 17.06
C ASN A 158 17.73 -3.60 16.24
N PHE A 159 17.02 -2.79 15.45
CA PHE A 159 17.63 -1.70 14.69
C PHE A 159 18.10 -0.61 15.65
N GLN A 160 19.34 -0.13 15.48
CA GLN A 160 19.91 0.88 16.35
C GLN A 160 19.56 2.28 15.85
N VAL A 161 19.00 3.09 16.75
CA VAL A 161 18.64 4.49 16.51
C VAL A 161 19.51 5.35 17.39
N HIS A 162 20.16 6.34 16.78
CA HIS A 162 20.87 7.38 17.51
C HIS A 162 19.93 8.56 17.77
N CYS A 163 19.88 8.99 19.02
CA CYS A 163 19.11 10.14 19.42
C CYS A 163 19.98 11.39 19.36
N PRO A 164 19.48 12.50 18.78
CA PRO A 164 20.20 13.75 18.83
C PRO A 164 20.38 14.16 20.29
N THR A 165 21.57 14.64 20.64
CA THR A 165 21.86 15.16 21.98
C THR A 165 20.81 16.21 22.32
N GLN A 166 20.02 15.96 23.36
CA GLN A 166 19.03 16.93 23.80
C GLN A 166 19.80 18.12 24.39
N THR A 167 19.84 19.25 23.69
CA THR A 167 20.33 20.49 24.28
C THR A 167 19.39 20.83 25.44
N PRO A 168 19.87 20.89 26.70
CA PRO A 168 19.01 21.26 27.81
C PRO A 168 18.45 22.67 27.55
N LEU A 169 17.13 22.78 27.56
CA LEU A 169 16.47 24.08 27.66
C LEU A 169 16.66 24.55 29.09
N TYR A 170 17.69 25.38 29.30
CA TYR A 170 17.90 26.14 30.54
C TYR A 170 16.81 27.19 30.71
#